data_AF-A0A1W9R0C2-F1
#
_entry.id   AF-A0A1W9R0C2-F1
#
_cell.length_a   1.000
_cell.length_b   1.000
_cell.length_c   1.000
_cell.angle_alpha   90.00
_cell.angle_beta   90.00
_cell.angle_gamma   90.00
#
_symmetry.space_group_name_H-M   'P 1'
#
loop_
_entity.id
_entity.type
_entity.pdbx_description
1 polymer ?
#
loop_
_entity_poly.entity_id
_entity_poly.type
_entity_poly.pdbx_seq_one_letter_code
_entity_poly.pdbx_strand_id
1 'polypeptide(L)'
;TISMGEIDKMIKDSLHAVGLGYDTLKIKIGDDPQKDVERVKAIHSALDKNIKLRLDANQGWTAKESVNLLHTLEKENIIAEFIEQPVRADDIEGLRYIKERVQTPLLADESIFSVKDARKLLEMQAIDYVNIKLAKTAGITQALELADLSKAFGVKCMIGCMLEGPISVAAGVHVASAKADVITMLDLDAVSLLASHPVETSIIFNESEIILSDSVGLGVSLDTSF
;
A
#
# COMPACT_ATOMS: atom_id res chain seq x y z
N THR A 1 3.29 4.31 6.97
CA THR A 1 2.63 3.10 7.50
C THR A 1 2.65 3.10 9.01
N ILE A 2 1.54 2.73 9.64
CA ILE A 2 1.40 2.58 11.09
C ILE A 2 1.52 1.10 11.43
N SER A 3 2.55 0.75 12.21
CA SER A 3 2.81 -0.62 12.64
C SER A 3 1.73 -1.13 13.58
N MET A 4 1.41 -2.42 13.47
CA MET A 4 0.45 -3.08 14.33
C MET A 4 0.97 -3.14 15.77
N GLY A 5 0.11 -2.84 16.74
CA GLY A 5 0.45 -2.85 18.15
C GLY A 5 -0.76 -2.56 19.04
N GLU A 6 -0.50 -2.05 20.24
CA GLU A 6 -1.53 -1.59 21.18
C GLU A 6 -2.24 -0.33 20.63
N ILE A 7 -3.55 -0.24 20.87
CA ILE A 7 -4.41 0.82 20.32
C ILE A 7 -3.85 2.22 20.63
N ASP A 8 -3.47 2.49 21.87
CA ASP A 8 -2.93 3.80 22.29
C ASP A 8 -1.65 4.17 21.53
N LYS A 9 -0.79 3.18 21.26
CA LYS A 9 0.44 3.39 20.49
C LYS A 9 0.12 3.69 19.03
N MET A 10 -0.81 2.93 18.43
CA MET A 10 -1.21 3.14 17.04
C MET A 10 -1.89 4.50 16.84
N ILE A 11 -2.73 4.95 17.78
CA ILE A 11 -3.30 6.31 17.76
C ILE A 11 -2.19 7.35 17.82
N LYS A 12 -1.26 7.21 18.77
CA LYS A 12 -0.13 8.15 18.91
C LYS A 12 0.69 8.24 17.61
N ASP A 13 0.98 7.10 16.99
CA ASP A 13 1.76 7.05 15.75
C ASP A 13 0.97 7.62 14.57
N SER A 14 -0.35 7.40 14.53
CA SER A 14 -1.24 7.98 13.52
C SER A 14 -1.28 9.49 13.62
N LEU A 15 -1.45 10.04 14.82
CA LEU A 15 -1.43 11.48 15.08
C LEU A 15 -0.07 12.10 14.78
N HIS A 16 1.02 11.38 15.10
CA HIS A 16 2.36 11.82 14.76
C HIS A 16 2.56 11.90 13.23
N ALA A 17 2.14 10.89 12.48
CA ALA A 17 2.20 10.91 11.02
C ALA A 17 1.37 12.06 10.44
N VAL A 18 0.15 12.31 10.94
CA VAL A 18 -0.61 13.50 10.50
C VAL A 18 0.14 14.80 10.80
N GLY A 19 0.79 14.89 11.96
CA GLY A 19 1.65 16.04 12.32
C GLY A 19 2.86 16.24 11.40
N LEU A 20 3.31 15.19 10.71
CA LEU A 20 4.35 15.23 9.68
C LEU A 20 3.82 15.58 8.28
N GLY A 21 2.50 15.80 8.15
CA GLY A 21 1.86 16.23 6.89
C GLY A 21 1.27 15.10 6.05
N TYR A 22 1.21 13.86 6.56
CA TYR A 22 0.56 12.76 5.84
C TYR A 22 -0.97 12.88 5.95
N ASP A 23 -1.66 12.84 4.80
CA ASP A 23 -3.13 12.84 4.72
C ASP A 23 -3.74 11.45 4.53
N THR A 24 -2.89 10.44 4.34
CA THR A 24 -3.27 9.06 4.04
C THR A 24 -2.41 8.12 4.86
N LEU A 25 -3.04 7.30 5.71
CA LEU A 25 -2.35 6.40 6.62
C LEU A 25 -2.65 4.95 6.26
N LYS A 26 -1.59 4.17 6.00
CA LYS A 26 -1.67 2.71 5.91
C LYS A 26 -1.59 2.10 7.31
N ILE A 27 -2.63 1.38 7.73
CA ILE A 27 -2.74 0.76 9.05
C ILE A 27 -2.54 -0.75 8.92
N LYS A 28 -1.50 -1.27 9.57
CA LYS A 28 -1.27 -2.72 9.67
C LYS A 28 -2.24 -3.36 10.65
N ILE A 29 -2.93 -4.39 10.19
CA ILE A 29 -3.87 -5.24 10.92
C ILE A 29 -3.65 -6.70 10.49
N GLY A 30 -4.50 -7.64 10.89
CA GLY A 30 -4.45 -9.03 10.37
C GLY A 30 -4.18 -10.11 11.40
N ASP A 31 -4.10 -9.82 12.69
CA ASP A 31 -3.85 -10.83 13.73
C ASP A 31 -5.15 -11.37 14.37
N ASP A 32 -6.04 -10.49 14.80
CA ASP A 32 -7.28 -10.80 15.51
C ASP A 32 -8.39 -9.90 14.98
N PRO A 33 -9.40 -10.45 14.26
CA PRO A 33 -10.46 -9.66 13.64
C PRO A 33 -11.22 -8.74 14.62
N GLN A 34 -11.43 -9.15 15.87
CA GLN A 34 -12.15 -8.32 16.83
C GLN A 34 -11.30 -7.14 17.27
N LYS A 35 -10.03 -7.40 17.61
CA LYS A 35 -9.08 -6.33 17.98
C LYS A 35 -8.79 -5.40 16.80
N ASP A 36 -8.76 -5.92 15.58
CA ASP A 36 -8.55 -5.12 14.39
C ASP A 36 -9.69 -4.14 14.13
N VAL A 37 -10.95 -4.56 14.37
CA VAL A 37 -12.09 -3.63 14.37
C VAL A 37 -11.89 -2.52 15.41
N GLU A 38 -11.50 -2.88 16.64
CA GLU A 38 -11.26 -1.90 17.72
C GLU A 38 -10.14 -0.92 17.38
N ARG A 39 -9.01 -1.41 16.84
CA ARG A 39 -7.89 -0.60 16.36
C ARG A 39 -8.33 0.40 15.30
N VAL A 40 -9.01 -0.07 14.25
CA VAL A 40 -9.45 0.80 13.14
C VAL A 40 -10.45 1.85 13.63
N LYS A 41 -11.43 1.45 14.46
CA LYS A 41 -12.41 2.38 15.05
C LYS A 41 -11.75 3.45 15.90
N ALA A 42 -10.80 3.07 16.75
CA ALA A 42 -10.14 3.98 17.65
C ALA A 42 -9.25 4.98 16.90
N ILE A 43 -8.49 4.50 15.90
CA ILE A 43 -7.69 5.37 15.01
C ILE A 43 -8.59 6.32 14.24
N HIS A 44 -9.62 5.81 13.56
CA HIS A 44 -10.56 6.66 12.80
C HIS A 44 -11.21 7.73 13.69
N SER A 45 -11.57 7.40 14.93
CA SER A 45 -12.18 8.35 15.87
C SER A 45 -11.21 9.44 16.36
N ALA A 46 -9.90 9.16 16.36
CA ALA A 46 -8.88 10.09 16.81
C ALA A 46 -8.40 11.06 15.71
N LEU A 47 -8.71 10.77 14.45
CA LEU A 47 -8.22 11.52 13.29
C LEU A 47 -9.29 12.49 12.74
N ASP A 48 -8.81 13.51 12.02
CA ASP A 48 -9.69 14.38 11.25
C ASP A 48 -10.33 13.63 10.08
N LYS A 49 -11.55 14.03 9.70
CA LYS A 49 -12.36 13.33 8.68
C LYS A 49 -11.75 13.32 7.27
N ASN A 50 -10.79 14.19 6.99
CA ASN A 50 -10.09 14.25 5.70
C ASN A 50 -8.92 13.26 5.63
N ILE A 51 -8.50 12.65 6.75
CA ILE A 51 -7.43 11.66 6.75
C ILE A 51 -7.97 10.33 6.23
N LYS A 52 -7.36 9.83 5.16
CA LYS A 52 -7.73 8.56 4.55
C LYS A 52 -7.04 7.40 5.26
N LEU A 53 -7.75 6.28 5.38
CA LEU A 53 -7.18 5.03 5.89
C LEU A 53 -7.04 4.03 4.75
N ARG A 54 -5.88 3.36 4.70
CA ARG A 54 -5.64 2.15 3.92
C ARG A 54 -5.40 1.03 4.91
N LEU A 55 -6.07 -0.09 4.77
CA LEU A 55 -5.91 -1.23 5.68
C LEU A 55 -5.04 -2.28 4.99
N ASP A 56 -4.09 -2.88 5.71
CA ASP A 56 -3.28 -3.98 5.18
C ASP A 56 -3.20 -5.10 6.21
N ALA A 57 -3.77 -6.24 5.82
CA ALA A 57 -3.91 -7.39 6.69
C ALA A 57 -2.84 -8.47 6.47
N ASN A 58 -1.97 -8.30 5.48
CA ASN A 58 -0.90 -9.25 5.12
C ASN A 58 -1.35 -10.72 5.18
N GLN A 59 -2.45 -11.03 4.49
CA GLN A 59 -3.02 -12.37 4.36
C GLN A 59 -3.55 -12.96 5.68
N GLY A 60 -3.86 -12.11 6.66
CA GLY A 60 -4.11 -12.49 8.05
C GLY A 60 -5.42 -13.24 8.32
N TRP A 61 -6.41 -13.14 7.44
CA TRP A 61 -7.75 -13.64 7.71
C TRP A 61 -8.26 -14.62 6.65
N THR A 62 -9.37 -15.27 6.98
CA THR A 62 -10.23 -15.94 6.00
C THR A 62 -11.14 -14.92 5.30
N ALA A 63 -11.71 -15.32 4.15
CA ALA A 63 -12.65 -14.49 3.42
C ALA A 63 -13.91 -14.11 4.23
N LYS A 64 -14.38 -15.02 5.09
CA LYS A 64 -15.56 -14.78 5.95
C LYS A 64 -15.26 -13.79 7.07
N GLU A 65 -14.11 -13.92 7.73
CA GLU A 65 -13.65 -12.98 8.75
C GLU A 65 -13.48 -11.59 8.16
N SER A 66 -12.87 -11.50 6.98
CA SER A 66 -12.69 -10.25 6.24
C SER A 66 -14.03 -9.54 5.96
N VAL A 67 -15.03 -10.27 5.42
CA VAL A 67 -16.37 -9.71 5.18
C VAL A 67 -17.02 -9.25 6.48
N ASN A 68 -16.98 -10.05 7.53
CA ASN A 68 -17.60 -9.69 8.81
C ASN A 68 -16.97 -8.43 9.43
N LEU A 69 -15.64 -8.33 9.39
CA LEU A 69 -14.88 -7.17 9.87
C LEU A 69 -15.24 -5.93 9.08
N LEU A 70 -15.17 -5.99 7.75
CA LEU A 70 -15.44 -4.85 6.86
C LEU A 70 -16.90 -4.39 6.98
N HIS A 71 -17.87 -5.31 7.08
CA HIS A 71 -19.27 -4.96 7.36
C HIS A 71 -19.45 -4.25 8.69
N THR A 72 -18.67 -4.62 9.70
CA THR A 72 -18.74 -3.97 11.02
C THR A 72 -18.27 -2.53 10.93
N LEU A 73 -17.16 -2.28 10.23
CA LEU A 73 -16.64 -0.92 9.98
C LEU A 73 -17.60 -0.10 9.10
N GLU A 74 -18.10 -0.68 8.01
CA GLU A 74 -18.98 -0.01 7.05
C GLU A 74 -20.33 0.39 7.65
N LYS A 75 -20.89 -0.40 8.58
CA LYS A 75 -22.11 -0.04 9.33
C LYS A 75 -21.93 1.20 10.20
N GLU A 76 -20.69 1.51 10.58
CA GLU A 76 -20.34 2.71 11.34
C GLU A 76 -19.87 3.85 10.42
N ASN A 77 -20.01 3.69 9.10
CA ASN A 77 -19.52 4.60 8.06
C ASN A 77 -18.00 4.79 8.07
N ILE A 78 -17.26 3.79 8.53
CA ILE A 78 -15.80 3.76 8.46
C ILE A 78 -15.43 2.99 7.19
N ILE A 79 -15.22 3.72 6.09
CA ILE A 79 -14.86 3.15 4.79
C ILE A 79 -13.41 3.53 4.48
N ALA A 80 -12.54 2.54 4.43
CA ALA A 80 -11.15 2.73 4.03
C ALA A 80 -11.04 2.98 2.52
N GLU A 81 -9.96 3.64 2.07
CA GLU A 81 -9.63 3.80 0.65
C GLU A 81 -9.48 2.42 -0.03
N PHE A 82 -8.92 1.44 0.69
CA PHE A 82 -8.96 0.02 0.35
C PHE A 82 -8.57 -0.87 1.53
N ILE A 83 -8.84 -2.17 1.39
CA ILE A 83 -8.23 -3.27 2.14
C ILE A 83 -7.23 -4.02 1.25
N GLU A 84 -5.98 -4.09 1.70
CA GLU A 84 -4.86 -4.74 1.05
C GLU A 84 -4.69 -6.16 1.57
N GLN A 85 -4.64 -7.10 0.62
CA GLN A 85 -4.40 -8.52 0.79
C GLN A 85 -5.01 -9.13 2.08
N PRO A 86 -6.35 -9.16 2.22
CA PRO A 86 -7.02 -9.70 3.42
C PRO A 86 -6.79 -11.19 3.64
N VAL A 87 -6.65 -11.96 2.56
CA VAL A 87 -6.56 -13.42 2.56
C VAL A 87 -5.24 -13.90 1.96
N ARG A 88 -4.93 -15.18 2.15
CA ARG A 88 -3.77 -15.89 1.56
C ARG A 88 -3.61 -15.58 0.07
N ALA A 89 -2.36 -15.41 -0.35
CA ALA A 89 -2.01 -14.99 -1.71
C ALA A 89 -2.59 -15.90 -2.82
N ASP A 90 -2.77 -17.19 -2.53
CA ASP A 90 -3.33 -18.18 -3.45
C ASP A 90 -4.87 -18.26 -3.42
N ASP A 91 -5.54 -17.65 -2.44
CA ASP A 91 -7.00 -17.64 -2.28
C ASP A 91 -7.68 -16.54 -3.10
N ILE A 92 -7.55 -16.64 -4.43
CA ILE A 92 -8.14 -15.68 -5.38
C ILE A 92 -9.68 -15.72 -5.31
N GLU A 93 -10.26 -16.90 -5.05
CA GLU A 93 -11.70 -17.02 -4.85
C GLU A 93 -12.15 -16.32 -3.57
N GLY A 94 -11.33 -16.34 -2.51
CA GLY A 94 -11.53 -15.55 -1.31
C GLY A 94 -11.52 -14.05 -1.57
N LEU A 95 -10.57 -13.54 -2.36
CA LEU A 95 -10.55 -12.12 -2.77
C LEU A 95 -11.85 -11.74 -3.51
N ARG A 96 -12.25 -12.54 -4.51
CA ARG A 96 -13.51 -12.32 -5.24
C ARG A 96 -14.73 -12.37 -4.31
N TYR A 97 -14.75 -13.35 -3.40
CA TYR A 97 -15.83 -13.50 -2.43
C TYR A 97 -16.01 -12.23 -1.58
N ILE A 98 -14.91 -11.64 -1.11
CA ILE A 98 -14.95 -10.41 -0.30
C ILE A 98 -15.44 -9.25 -1.17
N LYS A 99 -14.83 -9.02 -2.34
CA LYS A 99 -15.16 -7.90 -3.22
C LYS A 99 -16.64 -7.83 -3.58
N GLU A 100 -17.27 -8.98 -3.83
CA GLU A 100 -18.71 -9.05 -4.14
C GLU A 100 -19.63 -8.69 -2.97
N ARG A 101 -19.09 -8.55 -1.75
CA ARG A 101 -19.89 -8.48 -0.52
C ARG A 101 -19.65 -7.22 0.30
N VAL A 102 -18.59 -6.46 0.05
CA VAL A 102 -18.21 -5.27 0.85
C VAL A 102 -18.24 -4.02 -0.01
N GLN A 103 -18.28 -2.85 0.62
CA GLN A 103 -18.15 -1.56 -0.06
C GLN A 103 -16.69 -1.12 -0.19
N THR A 104 -15.86 -1.53 0.76
CA THR A 104 -14.43 -1.19 0.81
C THR A 104 -13.67 -1.84 -0.36
N PRO A 105 -12.98 -1.07 -1.22
CA PRO A 105 -12.25 -1.63 -2.36
C PRO A 105 -11.14 -2.62 -1.96
N LEU A 106 -10.86 -3.59 -2.82
CA LEU A 106 -9.78 -4.57 -2.61
C LEU A 106 -8.52 -4.24 -3.40
N LEU A 107 -7.39 -4.28 -2.73
CA LEU A 107 -6.07 -4.17 -3.34
C LEU A 107 -5.28 -5.49 -3.15
N ALA A 108 -4.79 -6.07 -4.25
CA ALA A 108 -3.93 -7.26 -4.16
C ALA A 108 -2.45 -6.87 -4.09
N ASP A 109 -1.74 -7.46 -3.13
CA ASP A 109 -0.29 -7.35 -2.97
C ASP A 109 0.36 -8.73 -3.19
N GLU A 110 0.40 -9.59 -2.19
CA GLU A 110 1.11 -10.87 -2.26
C GLU A 110 0.52 -11.85 -3.28
N SER A 111 -0.74 -11.67 -3.70
CA SER A 111 -1.32 -12.42 -4.82
C SER A 111 -0.72 -12.07 -6.19
N ILE A 112 0.08 -11.00 -6.31
CA ILE A 112 0.62 -10.51 -7.58
C ILE A 112 2.14 -10.35 -7.49
N PHE A 113 2.86 -11.25 -8.14
CA PHE A 113 4.30 -11.12 -8.38
C PHE A 113 4.61 -10.83 -9.84
N SER A 114 3.73 -11.24 -10.76
CA SER A 114 3.92 -11.11 -12.19
C SER A 114 2.69 -10.62 -12.94
N VAL A 115 2.88 -10.21 -14.20
CA VAL A 115 1.81 -9.88 -15.14
C VAL A 115 0.82 -11.04 -15.31
N LYS A 116 1.30 -12.29 -15.23
CA LYS A 116 0.46 -13.49 -15.32
C LYS A 116 -0.48 -13.60 -14.12
N ASP A 117 0.02 -13.33 -12.92
CA ASP A 117 -0.78 -13.37 -11.70
C ASP A 117 -1.86 -12.29 -11.74
N ALA A 118 -1.47 -11.05 -12.05
CA ALA A 118 -2.41 -9.95 -12.19
C ALA A 118 -3.49 -10.21 -13.23
N ARG A 119 -3.13 -10.73 -14.41
CA ARG A 119 -4.10 -11.10 -15.45
C ARG A 119 -5.20 -12.00 -14.92
N LYS A 120 -4.84 -13.03 -14.15
CA LYS A 120 -5.81 -13.96 -13.55
C LYS A 120 -6.79 -13.23 -12.63
N LEU A 121 -6.29 -12.39 -11.72
CA LEU A 121 -7.14 -11.64 -10.78
C LEU A 121 -8.04 -10.62 -11.51
N LEU A 122 -7.50 -9.94 -12.53
CA LEU A 122 -8.22 -8.94 -13.33
C LEU A 122 -9.32 -9.58 -14.20
N GLU A 123 -9.04 -10.71 -14.86
CA GLU A 123 -10.03 -11.47 -15.65
C GLU A 123 -11.16 -12.02 -14.77
N MET A 124 -10.83 -12.46 -13.54
CA MET A 124 -11.80 -12.88 -12.53
C MET A 124 -12.52 -11.72 -11.84
N GLN A 125 -12.12 -10.48 -12.13
CA GLN A 125 -12.58 -9.25 -11.46
C GLN A 125 -12.47 -9.32 -9.93
N ALA A 126 -11.48 -10.04 -9.39
CA ALA A 126 -11.36 -10.35 -7.97
C ALA A 126 -10.87 -9.18 -7.10
N ILE A 127 -10.41 -8.10 -7.71
CA ILE A 127 -9.76 -6.95 -7.06
C ILE A 127 -10.16 -5.63 -7.71
N ASP A 128 -9.98 -4.53 -7.01
CA ASP A 128 -10.23 -3.16 -7.49
C ASP A 128 -8.93 -2.41 -7.80
N TYR A 129 -7.84 -2.77 -7.12
CA TYR A 129 -6.51 -2.18 -7.29
C TYR A 129 -5.39 -3.22 -7.27
N VAL A 130 -4.26 -2.86 -7.88
CA VAL A 130 -3.02 -3.67 -7.92
C VAL A 130 -1.90 -2.97 -7.14
N ASN A 131 -1.21 -3.69 -6.24
CA ASN A 131 0.04 -3.23 -5.64
C ASN A 131 1.25 -3.69 -6.46
N ILE A 132 1.92 -2.74 -7.12
CA ILE A 132 3.17 -2.98 -7.82
C ILE A 132 4.32 -2.78 -6.82
N LYS A 133 5.22 -3.76 -6.69
CA LYS A 133 6.47 -3.60 -5.94
C LYS A 133 7.62 -4.09 -6.81
N LEU A 134 8.69 -3.30 -6.93
CA LEU A 134 9.82 -3.67 -7.77
C LEU A 134 10.48 -4.98 -7.31
N ALA A 135 10.51 -5.22 -6.00
CA ALA A 135 11.00 -6.48 -5.42
C ALA A 135 10.17 -7.71 -5.83
N LYS A 136 8.87 -7.55 -6.12
CA LYS A 136 8.00 -8.65 -6.58
C LYS A 136 8.09 -8.84 -8.09
N THR A 137 8.08 -7.74 -8.85
CA THR A 137 8.13 -7.76 -10.32
C THR A 137 9.53 -8.01 -10.88
N ALA A 138 10.53 -8.22 -10.01
CA ALA A 138 11.94 -8.35 -10.38
C ALA A 138 12.45 -7.16 -11.22
N GLY A 139 12.01 -5.95 -10.86
CA GLY A 139 12.49 -4.69 -11.44
C GLY A 139 11.46 -3.92 -12.29
N ILE A 140 11.98 -2.91 -13.00
CA ILE A 140 11.20 -1.86 -13.67
C ILE A 140 10.42 -2.40 -14.87
N THR A 141 11.04 -3.23 -15.73
CA THR A 141 10.42 -3.67 -16.99
C THR A 141 9.06 -4.32 -16.75
N GLN A 142 8.99 -5.29 -15.85
CA GLN A 142 7.75 -5.99 -15.55
C GLN A 142 6.77 -5.13 -14.73
N ALA A 143 7.26 -4.18 -13.93
CA ALA A 143 6.41 -3.19 -13.26
C ALA A 143 5.66 -2.30 -14.28
N LEU A 144 6.34 -1.86 -15.34
CA LEU A 144 5.71 -1.09 -16.43
C LEU A 144 4.67 -1.94 -17.18
N GLU A 145 5.00 -3.19 -17.51
CA GLU A 145 4.06 -4.12 -18.16
C GLU A 145 2.82 -4.39 -17.29
N LEU A 146 3.01 -4.52 -15.97
CA LEU A 146 1.92 -4.72 -15.01
C LEU A 146 1.02 -3.48 -14.90
N ALA A 147 1.61 -2.28 -14.89
CA ALA A 147 0.86 -1.02 -14.93
C ALA A 147 0.04 -0.90 -16.24
N ASP A 148 0.65 -1.21 -17.38
CA ASP A 148 -0.02 -1.19 -18.69
C ASP A 148 -1.17 -2.22 -18.77
N LEU A 149 -0.96 -3.43 -18.25
CA LEU A 149 -2.01 -4.44 -18.14
C LEU A 149 -3.17 -3.93 -17.29
N SER A 150 -2.88 -3.39 -16.10
CA SER A 150 -3.92 -2.91 -15.18
C SER A 150 -4.73 -1.78 -15.80
N LYS A 151 -4.05 -0.85 -16.49
CA LYS A 151 -4.69 0.22 -17.28
C LYS A 151 -5.62 -0.33 -18.35
N ALA A 152 -5.22 -1.38 -19.08
CA ALA A 152 -6.05 -2.00 -20.11
C ALA A 152 -7.34 -2.63 -19.54
N PHE A 153 -7.34 -3.03 -18.27
CA PHE A 153 -8.52 -3.50 -17.54
C PHE A 153 -9.29 -2.39 -16.82
N GLY A 154 -8.84 -1.13 -16.92
CA GLY A 154 -9.44 0.01 -16.22
C GLY A 154 -9.19 -0.01 -14.70
N VAL A 155 -8.19 -0.76 -14.24
CA VAL A 155 -7.83 -0.91 -12.83
C VAL A 155 -6.63 -0.03 -12.49
N LYS A 156 -6.76 0.77 -11.44
CA LYS A 156 -5.68 1.65 -10.95
C LYS A 156 -4.66 0.85 -10.14
N CYS A 157 -3.45 1.38 -10.09
CA CYS A 157 -2.34 0.79 -9.35
C CYS A 157 -1.94 1.68 -8.17
N MET A 158 -1.47 1.01 -7.11
CA MET A 158 -0.53 1.57 -6.16
C MET A 158 0.87 1.07 -6.52
N ILE A 159 1.90 1.88 -6.28
CA ILE A 159 3.25 1.35 -6.14
C ILE A 159 3.64 1.34 -4.67
N GLY A 160 4.10 0.19 -4.19
CA GLY A 160 4.60 0.01 -2.84
C GLY A 160 6.08 -0.38 -2.83
N CYS A 161 6.64 -0.47 -1.62
CA CYS A 161 7.96 -1.05 -1.38
C CYS A 161 7.89 -2.14 -0.29
N MET A 162 8.98 -2.89 -0.15
CA MET A 162 9.30 -3.56 1.12
C MET A 162 9.98 -2.54 2.05
N LEU A 163 10.53 -3.00 3.18
CA LEU A 163 11.47 -2.18 3.95
C LEU A 163 12.82 -2.13 3.21
N GLU A 164 12.92 -1.26 2.22
CA GLU A 164 14.03 -1.16 1.26
C GLU A 164 14.76 0.18 1.35
N GLY A 165 15.98 0.23 0.80
CA GLY A 165 16.79 1.45 0.77
C GLY A 165 16.40 2.44 -0.34
N PRO A 166 17.01 3.64 -0.34
CA PRO A 166 16.69 4.73 -1.26
C PRO A 166 16.81 4.38 -2.74
N ILE A 167 17.71 3.45 -3.12
CA ILE A 167 17.87 3.01 -4.51
C ILE A 167 16.57 2.37 -5.04
N SER A 168 15.96 1.48 -4.25
CA SER A 168 14.72 0.79 -4.64
C SER A 168 13.55 1.76 -4.68
N VAL A 169 13.44 2.62 -3.65
CA VAL A 169 12.37 3.61 -3.57
C VAL A 169 12.48 4.65 -4.69
N ALA A 170 13.68 5.17 -4.97
CA ALA A 170 13.94 6.07 -6.10
C ALA A 170 13.44 5.48 -7.43
N ALA A 171 13.81 4.23 -7.72
CA ALA A 171 13.33 3.51 -8.90
C ALA A 171 11.80 3.39 -8.92
N GLY A 172 11.18 3.12 -7.77
CA GLY A 172 9.72 3.10 -7.62
C GLY A 172 9.06 4.44 -7.96
N VAL A 173 9.60 5.55 -7.44
CA VAL A 173 9.07 6.90 -7.71
C VAL A 173 9.17 7.24 -9.20
N HIS A 174 10.26 6.88 -9.87
CA HIS A 174 10.39 7.07 -11.33
C HIS A 174 9.33 6.26 -12.09
N VAL A 175 9.07 5.01 -11.71
CA VAL A 175 8.02 4.18 -12.32
C VAL A 175 6.64 4.79 -12.10
N ALA A 176 6.34 5.24 -10.87
CA ALA A 176 5.07 5.93 -10.57
C ALA A 176 4.88 7.18 -11.43
N SER A 177 5.91 8.02 -11.53
CA SER A 177 5.87 9.24 -12.34
C SER A 177 5.67 8.93 -13.84
N ALA A 178 6.39 7.94 -14.37
CA ALA A 178 6.28 7.54 -15.78
C ALA A 178 4.91 6.92 -16.14
N LYS A 179 4.19 6.39 -15.16
CA LYS A 179 2.87 5.74 -15.31
C LYS A 179 1.80 6.42 -14.46
N ALA A 180 1.91 7.74 -14.25
CA ALA A 180 1.03 8.51 -13.35
C ALA A 180 -0.45 8.51 -13.79
N ASP A 181 -0.74 8.10 -15.02
CA ASP A 181 -2.08 7.91 -15.54
C ASP A 181 -2.79 6.64 -15.02
N VAL A 182 -2.04 5.69 -14.44
CA VAL A 182 -2.58 4.46 -13.83
C VAL A 182 -2.07 4.21 -12.40
N ILE A 183 -0.81 4.55 -12.10
CA ILE A 183 -0.26 4.50 -10.74
C ILE A 183 -0.65 5.80 -10.02
N THR A 184 -1.74 5.75 -9.27
CA THR A 184 -2.34 6.94 -8.62
C THR A 184 -2.15 6.97 -7.11
N MET A 185 -1.49 5.95 -6.55
CA MET A 185 -1.30 5.76 -5.11
C MET A 185 0.13 5.31 -4.84
N LEU A 186 0.71 5.76 -3.73
CA LEU A 186 2.08 5.43 -3.31
C LEU A 186 2.07 4.87 -1.88
N ASP A 187 2.89 3.84 -1.65
CA ASP A 187 3.30 3.31 -0.34
C ASP A 187 4.83 3.16 -0.34
N LEU A 188 5.53 4.30 -0.33
CA LEU A 188 6.97 4.45 -0.54
C LEU A 188 7.67 5.09 0.67
N ASP A 189 7.28 4.68 1.88
CA ASP A 189 7.69 5.29 3.15
C ASP A 189 8.99 4.72 3.73
N ALA A 190 9.54 3.64 3.14
CA ALA A 190 10.66 2.91 3.72
C ALA A 190 11.91 3.76 3.99
N VAL A 191 12.21 4.75 3.14
CA VAL A 191 13.38 5.63 3.33
C VAL A 191 13.26 6.45 4.62
N SER A 192 12.07 6.97 4.92
CA SER A 192 11.80 7.75 6.13
C SER A 192 11.93 6.93 7.43
N LEU A 193 11.92 5.59 7.32
CA LEU A 193 12.07 4.67 8.45
C LEU A 193 13.52 4.27 8.73
N LEU A 194 14.46 4.59 7.84
CA LEU A 194 15.86 4.25 7.99
C LEU A 194 16.60 5.31 8.82
N ALA A 195 17.32 4.87 9.85
CA ALA A 195 18.19 5.77 10.62
C ALA A 195 19.39 6.27 9.80
N SER A 196 19.87 5.47 8.83
CA SER A 196 20.98 5.81 7.92
C SER A 196 21.01 4.87 6.71
N HIS A 197 21.66 5.29 5.62
CA HIS A 197 21.89 4.49 4.40
C HIS A 197 23.15 4.95 3.63
N PRO A 198 23.84 4.06 2.88
CA PRO A 198 25.15 4.34 2.26
C PRO A 198 25.06 5.04 0.88
N VAL A 199 24.07 5.90 0.70
CA VAL A 199 23.68 6.44 -0.62
C VAL A 199 23.43 7.92 -0.51
N GLU A 200 23.96 8.70 -1.43
CA GLU A 200 23.54 10.07 -1.69
C GLU A 200 22.43 10.07 -2.73
N THR A 201 21.42 10.92 -2.54
CA THR A 201 20.27 11.01 -3.45
C THR A 201 19.93 12.47 -3.73
N SER A 202 19.64 12.76 -5.00
CA SER A 202 19.08 14.02 -5.45
C SER A 202 17.55 14.07 -5.31
N ILE A 203 16.91 12.92 -5.07
CA ILE A 203 15.49 12.83 -4.73
C ILE A 203 15.32 13.26 -3.27
N ILE A 204 14.41 14.19 -3.04
CA ILE A 204 14.09 14.70 -1.70
C ILE A 204 12.93 13.88 -1.13
N PHE A 205 13.19 13.20 -0.02
CA PHE A 205 12.17 12.53 0.78
C PHE A 205 11.78 13.48 1.92
N ASN A 206 10.71 14.24 1.72
CA ASN A 206 10.20 15.24 2.67
C ASN A 206 8.88 14.75 3.25
N GLU A 207 8.96 13.76 4.14
CA GLU A 207 7.81 13.14 4.79
C GLU A 207 6.71 12.70 3.80
N SER A 208 5.56 13.39 3.78
CA SER A 208 4.44 13.06 2.90
C SER A 208 4.67 13.39 1.42
N GLU A 209 5.77 14.09 1.10
CA GLU A 209 6.14 14.47 -0.26
C GLU A 209 7.45 13.83 -0.69
N ILE A 210 7.47 13.27 -1.90
CA ILE A 210 8.69 12.81 -2.56
C ILE A 210 8.89 13.64 -3.82
N ILE A 211 10.02 14.34 -3.91
CA ILE A 211 10.31 15.29 -4.98
C ILE A 211 11.45 14.74 -5.84
N LEU A 212 11.13 14.44 -7.10
CA LEU A 212 12.12 14.06 -8.11
C LEU A 212 12.99 15.26 -8.52
N SER A 213 14.23 14.98 -8.92
CA SER A 213 15.15 15.97 -9.50
C SER A 213 15.27 15.78 -11.02
N ASP A 214 15.89 16.75 -11.68
CA ASP A 214 16.25 16.67 -13.12
C ASP A 214 17.55 15.86 -13.37
N SER A 215 18.08 15.17 -12.36
CA SER A 215 19.32 14.40 -12.48
C SER A 215 19.16 13.19 -13.38
N VAL A 216 20.22 12.83 -14.10
CA VAL A 216 20.23 11.65 -14.98
C VAL A 216 20.22 10.35 -14.17
N GLY A 217 19.49 9.35 -14.66
CA GLY A 217 19.40 8.02 -14.04
C GLY A 217 18.38 8.00 -12.91
N LEU A 218 18.70 7.28 -11.82
CA LEU A 218 17.85 7.18 -10.63
C LEU A 218 18.06 8.35 -9.65
N GLY A 219 18.99 9.26 -9.95
CA GLY A 219 19.35 10.33 -9.04
C GLY A 219 20.02 9.86 -7.74
N VAL A 220 20.65 8.69 -7.74
CA VAL A 220 21.36 8.09 -6.59
C VAL A 220 22.83 7.81 -6.92
N SER A 221 23.72 8.02 -5.95
CA SER A 221 25.14 7.68 -5.99
C SER A 221 25.59 7.04 -4.68
N LEU A 222 26.64 6.21 -4.73
CA LEU A 222 27.21 5.65 -3.50
C LEU A 222 27.86 6.75 -2.67
N ASP A 223 27.54 6.80 -1.38
CA ASP A 223 28.27 7.62 -0.44
C ASP A 223 29.60 6.93 -0.13
N THR A 224 30.69 7.47 -0.67
CA THR A 224 32.04 6.92 -0.44
C THR A 224 32.60 7.18 0.95
N SER A 225 31.86 7.90 1.81
CA SER A 225 32.25 8.27 3.17
C SER A 225 31.51 7.52 4.28
N PHE A 226 30.52 6.70 3.92
CA PHE A 226 29.68 5.92 4.84
C PHE A 226 30.44 4.78 5.55
#